data_AF-A0AA97FCB3-F1
#
_entry.id   AF-A0AA97FCB3-F1
#
_cell.length_a   1.000
_cell.length_b   1.000
_cell.length_c   1.000
_cell.angle_alpha   90.00
_cell.angle_beta   90.00
_cell.angle_gamma   90.00
#
_symmetry.space_group_name_H-M   'P 1'
#
loop_
_entity.id
_entity.type
_entity.pdbx_description
1 polymer ?
#
loop_
_entity_poly.entity_id
_entity_poly.type
_entity_poly.pdbx_seq_one_letter_code
_entity_poly.pdbx_strand_id
1 'polypeptide(L)'
;MPVVNSVNKIRLPPSARAVLELLEDGKPRTFKDMTNEAEIAPRTIRYALKRLKENGMIIEKFNFRDARQVLYQKSELKKSDDSTEMAAA
;
A
#
# COMPACT_ATOMS: atom_id res chain seq x y z
N MET A 1 8.57 -22.26 12.14
CA MET A 1 8.19 -22.05 10.73
C MET A 1 6.81 -21.42 10.71
N PRO A 2 6.59 -20.41 9.86
CA PRO A 2 5.30 -20.37 9.17
C PRO A 2 5.48 -19.99 7.70
N VAL A 3 5.20 -20.94 6.81
CA VAL A 3 4.92 -20.62 5.40
C VAL A 3 3.44 -20.94 5.19
N VAL A 4 2.57 -20.07 5.70
CA VAL A 4 1.12 -20.16 5.46
C VAL A 4 0.75 -19.30 4.27
N ASN A 5 1.26 -19.66 3.09
CA ASN A 5 0.83 -19.01 1.86
C ASN A 5 -0.39 -19.76 1.31
N SER A 6 -1.56 -19.47 1.89
CA SER A 6 -2.86 -19.98 1.44
C SER A 6 -3.12 -19.60 -0.03
N VAL A 7 -3.46 -20.61 -0.82
CA VAL A 7 -3.66 -20.52 -2.27
C VAL A 7 -5.06 -19.98 -2.60
N ASN A 8 -5.14 -19.16 -3.67
CA ASN A 8 -6.31 -18.67 -4.44
C ASN A 8 -7.14 -17.51 -3.83
N LYS A 9 -7.65 -16.49 -4.57
CA LYS A 9 -8.45 -16.57 -5.81
C LYS A 9 -8.62 -15.21 -6.53
N ILE A 10 -7.57 -14.60 -7.06
CA ILE A 10 -7.62 -13.50 -8.04
C ILE A 10 -6.39 -13.67 -8.96
N ARG A 11 -6.48 -13.35 -10.25
CA ARG A 11 -5.43 -13.40 -11.30
C ARG A 11 -4.21 -12.48 -11.04
N LEU A 12 -3.87 -12.23 -9.79
CA LEU A 12 -2.80 -11.34 -9.36
C LEU A 12 -1.57 -12.14 -8.89
N PRO A 13 -0.35 -11.63 -9.17
CA PRO A 13 0.87 -12.20 -8.63
C PRO A 13 0.82 -12.29 -7.09
N PRO A 14 1.48 -13.28 -6.48
CA PRO A 14 1.49 -13.46 -5.03
C PRO A 14 2.01 -12.22 -4.29
N SER A 15 3.00 -11.54 -4.87
CA SER A 15 3.53 -10.27 -4.34
C SER A 15 2.51 -9.13 -4.35
N ALA A 16 1.68 -9.04 -5.39
CA ALA A 16 0.63 -8.03 -5.46
C ALA A 16 -0.46 -8.28 -4.43
N ARG A 17 -0.78 -9.56 -4.15
CA ARG A 17 -1.73 -9.92 -3.10
C ARG A 17 -1.22 -9.52 -1.72
N ALA A 18 0.04 -9.82 -1.40
CA ALA A 18 0.64 -9.45 -0.12
C ALA A 18 0.64 -7.92 0.11
N VAL A 19 0.97 -7.13 -0.92
CA VAL A 19 0.89 -5.65 -0.81
C VAL A 19 -0.55 -5.17 -0.64
N LEU A 20 -1.52 -5.80 -1.30
CA LEU A 20 -2.93 -5.47 -1.13
C LEU A 20 -3.41 -5.81 0.28
N GLU A 21 -2.96 -6.92 0.86
CA GLU A 21 -3.23 -7.33 2.24
C GLU A 21 -2.76 -6.28 3.26
N LEU A 22 -1.55 -5.75 3.08
CA LEU A 22 -1.01 -4.65 3.90
C LEU A 22 -1.81 -3.34 3.80
N LEU A 23 -2.54 -3.16 2.69
CA LEU A 23 -3.37 -1.99 2.42
C LEU A 23 -4.85 -2.23 2.76
N GLU A 24 -5.23 -3.41 3.26
CA GLU A 24 -6.64 -3.69 3.63
C GLU A 24 -7.13 -2.85 4.81
N ASP A 25 -6.23 -2.37 5.66
CA ASP A 25 -6.55 -1.43 6.74
C ASP A 25 -7.08 -0.08 6.22
N GLY A 26 -7.01 0.17 4.90
CA GLY A 26 -7.47 1.41 4.27
C GLY A 26 -6.59 2.64 4.57
N LYS A 27 -5.51 2.47 5.33
CA LYS A 27 -4.58 3.53 5.69
C LYS A 27 -3.64 3.88 4.53
N PRO A 28 -3.42 5.16 4.22
CA PRO A 28 -2.42 5.57 3.25
C PRO A 28 -1.01 5.28 3.79
N ARG A 29 -0.26 4.41 3.12
CA ARG A 29 1.13 4.06 3.50
C ARG A 29 2.12 4.59 2.48
N THR A 30 3.31 4.99 2.94
CA THR A 30 4.39 5.35 2.01
C THR A 30 5.07 4.10 1.47
N PHE A 31 5.81 4.26 0.37
CA PHE A 31 6.68 3.20 -0.16
C PHE A 31 7.68 2.67 0.87
N LYS A 32 8.20 3.55 1.73
CA LYS A 32 9.16 3.17 2.78
C LYS A 32 8.49 2.30 3.84
N ASP A 33 7.31 2.69 4.29
CA ASP A 33 6.57 1.92 5.32
C ASP A 33 6.21 0.53 4.82
N MET A 34 5.72 0.43 3.57
CA MET A 34 5.47 -0.87 2.94
C MET A 34 6.73 -1.71 2.82
N THR A 35 7.89 -1.10 2.59
CA THR A 35 9.17 -1.83 2.51
C THR A 35 9.65 -2.31 3.87
N ASN A 36 9.35 -1.59 4.94
CA ASN A 36 9.73 -1.97 6.30
C ASN A 36 8.82 -3.05 6.88
N GLU A 37 7.53 -3.05 6.53
CA GLU A 37 6.54 -3.98 7.05
C GLU A 37 6.40 -5.24 6.19
N ALA A 38 6.61 -5.14 4.86
CA ALA A 38 6.62 -6.30 3.97
C ALA A 38 8.00 -6.98 4.00
N GLU A 39 8.03 -8.30 4.20
CA GLU A 39 9.22 -9.14 4.02
C GLU A 39 9.56 -9.39 2.53
N ILE A 40 9.49 -8.35 1.70
CA ILE A 40 9.64 -8.45 0.25
C ILE A 40 10.59 -7.37 -0.24
N ALA A 41 11.43 -7.69 -1.24
CA ALA A 41 12.36 -6.74 -1.81
C ALA A 41 11.65 -5.47 -2.35
N PRO A 42 12.26 -4.27 -2.19
CA PRO A 42 11.67 -3.00 -2.63
C PRO A 42 11.30 -2.98 -4.12
N ARG A 43 12.10 -3.66 -4.95
CA ARG A 43 11.85 -3.79 -6.40
C ARG A 43 10.56 -4.55 -6.68
N THR A 44 10.26 -5.57 -5.88
CA THR A 44 9.05 -6.36 -5.99
C THR A 44 7.83 -5.56 -5.52
N ILE A 45 7.97 -4.70 -4.50
CA ILE A 45 6.91 -3.80 -4.06
C ILE A 45 6.56 -2.81 -5.18
N ARG A 46 7.56 -2.21 -5.85
CA ARG A 46 7.29 -1.37 -7.05
C ARG A 46 6.54 -2.12 -8.13
N TYR A 47 6.94 -3.36 -8.41
CA TYR A 47 6.25 -4.18 -9.41
C TYR A 47 4.80 -4.50 -8.99
N ALA A 48 4.60 -4.85 -7.72
CA ALA A 48 3.28 -5.11 -7.13
C ALA A 48 2.38 -3.87 -7.22
N LEU A 49 2.86 -2.69 -6.81
CA LEU A 49 2.12 -1.43 -6.88
C LEU A 49 1.74 -1.08 -8.32
N LYS A 50 2.67 -1.21 -9.28
CA LYS A 50 2.37 -1.00 -10.69
C LYS A 50 1.26 -1.94 -11.18
N ARG A 51 1.34 -3.23 -10.83
CA ARG A 51 0.31 -4.21 -11.18
C ARG A 51 -1.03 -3.93 -10.52
N LEU A 52 -1.04 -3.54 -9.25
CA LEU A 52 -2.26 -3.21 -8.52
C LEU A 52 -2.94 -1.96 -9.09
N LYS A 53 -2.14 -0.97 -9.52
CA LYS A 53 -2.62 0.23 -10.19
C LYS A 53 -3.21 -0.08 -11.57
N GLU A 54 -2.56 -0.92 -12.37
CA GLU A 54 -3.09 -1.39 -13.66
C GLU A 54 -4.44 -2.12 -13.51
N ASN A 55 -4.67 -2.80 -12.39
CA ASN A 55 -5.92 -3.47 -12.07
C ASN A 55 -6.96 -2.57 -11.35
N GLY A 56 -6.64 -1.30 -11.09
CA GLY A 56 -7.54 -0.35 -10.43
C GLY A 56 -7.81 -0.63 -8.94
N MET A 57 -6.96 -1.43 -8.28
CA MET A 57 -7.14 -1.84 -6.87
C MET A 57 -6.51 -0.87 -5.86
N ILE A 58 -5.63 0.03 -6.33
CA ILE A 58 -4.97 1.03 -5.49
C ILE A 58 -4.99 2.40 -6.16
N ILE A 59 -4.84 3.44 -5.35
CA ILE A 59 -4.73 4.83 -5.77
C ILE A 59 -3.44 5.41 -5.19
N GLU A 60 -2.75 6.19 -6.01
CA GLU A 60 -1.61 7.01 -5.59
C GLU A 60 -2.12 8.39 -5.21
N LYS A 61 -1.87 8.80 -3.97
CA LYS A 61 -2.18 10.12 -3.45
C LYS A 61 -0.89 10.87 -3.20
N PHE A 62 -0.82 12.12 -3.65
CA PHE A 62 0.28 13.00 -3.30
C PHE A 62 0.19 13.39 -1.82
N ASN A 63 1.33 13.36 -1.13
CA ASN A 63 1.40 13.87 0.23
C ASN A 63 1.45 15.41 0.16
N PHE A 64 0.41 16.08 0.68
CA PHE A 64 0.35 17.55 0.72
C PHE A 64 1.44 18.17 1.61
N ARG A 65 1.98 17.41 2.57
CA ARG A 65 3.08 17.86 3.44
C ARG A 65 4.45 17.75 2.78
N ASP A 66 4.62 16.79 1.86
CA ASP A 66 5.87 16.58 1.12
C ASP A 66 5.57 15.99 -0.26
N ALA A 67 5.57 16.85 -1.29
CA ALA A 67 5.26 16.46 -2.66
C ALA A 67 6.23 15.41 -3.25
N ARG A 68 7.38 15.17 -2.62
CA ARG A 68 8.33 14.12 -3.03
C ARG A 68 7.87 12.72 -2.64
N GLN A 69 6.91 12.62 -1.72
CA GLN A 69 6.42 11.36 -1.20
C GLN A 69 5.04 11.03 -1.79
N VAL A 70 4.92 9.80 -2.27
CA VAL A 70 3.66 9.24 -2.77
C VAL A 70 3.11 8.30 -1.71
N LEU A 71 1.84 8.51 -1.37
CA LEU A 71 1.07 7.64 -0.51
C LEU A 71 0.27 6.68 -1.39
N TYR A 72 0.22 5.41 -0.98
CA TYR A 72 -0.56 4.39 -1.66
C TYR A 72 -1.69 3.96 -0.74
N GLN A 73 -2.88 3.86 -1.30
CA GLN A 73 -4.10 3.48 -0.58
C GLN A 73 -4.91 2.50 -1.43
N LYS A 74 -5.65 1.58 -0.78
CA LYS A 74 -6.61 0.71 -1.46
C LYS A 74 -7.71 1.57 -2.11
N SER A 75 -8.15 1.22 -3.31
CA SER A 75 -9.17 1.98 -4.06
C SER A 75 -10.59 1.81 -3.50
N GLU A 76 -10.75 1.05 -2.39
CA GLU A 76 -12.00 1.00 -1.64
C GLU A 76 -12.28 2.38 -1.06
N LEU A 77 -13.22 3.05 -1.73
CA LEU A 77 -13.63 4.42 -1.49
C LEU A 77 -14.31 4.56 -0.11
N LYS A 78 -13.51 4.58 0.96
CA LYS A 78 -13.94 5.12 2.25
C LYS A 78 -13.05 6.29 2.65
N LYS A 79 -13.70 7.46 2.73
CA LYS A 79 -13.21 8.66 3.39
C LYS A 79 -12.74 8.28 4.80
N SER A 80 -11.48 8.53 5.10
CA SER A 80 -11.04 8.79 6.47
C SER A 80 -9.87 9.75 6.40
N ASP A 81 -10.19 10.96 6.82
CA ASP A 81 -9.29 12.03 7.19
C ASP A 81 -8.22 11.53 8.18
N ASP A 82 -7.00 12.02 8.00
CA ASP A 82 -6.10 12.29 9.12
C ASP A 82 -5.39 13.60 8.79
N SER A 83 -6.11 14.68 9.08
CA SER A 83 -5.70 15.65 10.09
C SER A 83 -4.43 15.21 10.84
N THR A 84 -3.27 15.70 10.41
CA THR A 84 -2.24 15.98 11.40
C THR A 84 -2.24 17.49 11.60
N GLU A 85 -3.16 17.94 12.43
CA GLU A 85 -2.94 19.17 13.18
C GLU A 85 -2.06 18.85 14.40
N MET A 86 -1.18 19.82 14.68
CA MET A 86 -0.62 20.16 16.00
C MET A 86 0.76 19.62 16.41
N ALA A 87 1.78 20.46 16.18
CA ALA A 87 2.67 20.93 17.24
C ALA A 87 2.52 22.47 17.21
N ALA A 88 1.85 23.16 18.14
CA ALA A 88 2.02 23.31 19.59
C ALA A 88 3.25 24.18 19.98
N ALA A 89 2.92 25.30 20.66
CA ALA A 89 3.74 26.32 21.34
C ALA A 89 4.28 27.50 20.51
#